data_AF-A0A0M9Z469-F1
#
_entry.id   AF-A0A0M9Z469-F1
#
_cell.length_a   1.000
_cell.length_b   1.000
_cell.length_c   1.000
_cell.angle_alpha   90.00
_cell.angle_beta   90.00
_cell.angle_gamma   90.00
#
_symmetry.space_group_name_H-M   'P 1'
#
loop_
_entity.id
_entity.type
_entity.pdbx_description
1 polymer ?
#
loop_
_entity_poly.entity_id
_entity_poly.type
_entity_poly.pdbx_seq_one_letter_code
_entity_poly.pdbx_strand_id
1 'polypeptide(L)'
;MVCATAALVAAGPADAVEAAVGPAEPRVEVEIPGPEQGGDAGSGHALVPSAGSPAKSAGRLTEAERSADGEVTKIIDNGSTADRLDVVVIGDGYTAAELPRFHADAEQKWAEVAAVEPYTTYHGLFNVWTVDAVSRESGVSGDPDPATVRDTALGSYFWCDAIERLLCIDQPKVDAYVAKAPAADLVIVLANSAKYGGAGYNEPSATLGYEGISTASAGHPKSGQVAIHETGHSLGKLADEYFYPGVPEYEKYTGPEPVESNSSGLPADRMAAQRAKWYRWLGEESPDGGTVGAYEGGNYYVTGLYRPTDNSLMRVLGKPFNLPGVESMIAGFYQHAKIATALTPTDRTLRLRDTAKVAVPKLAGADGRQLAVRWYLDGRELRRFEGRTEVSVAELWLFDLRTHRLSVTAEDRTPSVRDPKTARTLRSSVEWKVRL
;
A
#
# COMPACT_ATOMS: atom_id res chain seq x y z
N MET A 1 64.93 -26.22 60.07
CA MET A 1 65.16 -27.05 58.87
C MET A 1 63.79 -27.41 58.32
N VAL A 2 63.51 -26.89 57.13
CA VAL A 2 62.23 -26.96 56.42
C VAL A 2 62.06 -28.37 55.84
N CYS A 3 60.86 -28.95 55.91
CA CYS A 3 60.37 -29.92 54.93
C CYS A 3 58.84 -29.96 54.94
N ALA A 4 58.28 -30.01 53.74
CA ALA A 4 56.93 -29.65 53.37
C ALA A 4 55.96 -30.85 53.32
N THR A 5 54.66 -30.57 53.40
CA THR A 5 53.66 -31.29 52.60
C THR A 5 52.43 -30.43 52.36
N ALA A 6 52.02 -30.40 51.08
CA ALA A 6 50.95 -29.59 50.51
C ALA A 6 49.56 -30.13 50.84
N ALA A 7 48.59 -29.23 51.05
CA ALA A 7 47.17 -29.53 51.01
C ALA A 7 46.56 -28.80 49.81
N LEU A 8 46.00 -29.57 48.87
CA LEU A 8 45.14 -29.08 47.79
C LEU A 8 43.86 -28.50 48.39
N VAL A 9 43.52 -27.26 48.02
CA VAL A 9 42.15 -26.74 48.14
C VAL A 9 41.64 -26.55 46.72
N ALA A 10 40.66 -27.36 46.34
CA ALA A 10 39.93 -27.20 45.08
C ALA A 10 39.04 -25.95 45.18
N ALA A 11 39.31 -24.97 44.32
CA ALA A 11 38.37 -23.86 44.11
C ALA A 11 37.21 -24.38 43.25
N GLY A 12 35.99 -24.34 43.80
CA GLY A 12 34.77 -24.56 43.03
C GLY A 12 34.61 -23.45 41.98
N PRO A 13 33.95 -23.73 40.84
CA PRO A 13 33.73 -22.73 39.82
C PRO A 13 32.89 -21.59 40.41
N ALA A 14 33.35 -20.36 40.19
CA ALA A 14 32.54 -19.18 40.47
C ALA A 14 31.30 -19.23 39.56
N ASP A 15 30.12 -19.19 40.16
CA ASP A 15 28.86 -19.02 39.44
C ASP A 15 28.95 -17.72 38.63
N ALA A 16 29.12 -17.87 37.32
CA ALA A 16 28.87 -16.81 36.38
C ALA A 16 27.36 -16.57 36.38
N VAL A 17 26.94 -15.44 36.94
CA VAL A 17 25.58 -14.95 36.78
C VAL A 17 25.43 -14.64 35.29
N GLU A 18 24.82 -15.59 34.57
CA GLU A 18 24.41 -15.44 33.19
C GLU A 18 23.40 -14.28 33.18
N ALA A 19 23.81 -13.13 32.64
CA ALA A 19 22.93 -12.00 32.45
C ALA A 19 21.79 -12.48 31.56
N ALA A 20 20.59 -12.58 32.12
CA ALA A 20 19.38 -12.89 31.37
C ALA A 20 19.30 -11.88 30.22
N VAL A 21 19.52 -12.37 28.99
CA VAL A 21 19.27 -11.61 27.77
C VAL A 21 17.80 -11.25 27.81
N GLY A 22 17.48 -9.97 28.00
CA GLY A 22 16.11 -9.48 27.93
C GLY A 22 15.48 -9.89 26.59
N PRO A 23 14.14 -9.95 26.50
CA PRO A 23 13.50 -10.27 25.23
C PRO A 23 14.05 -9.35 24.13
N ALA A 24 14.47 -9.94 23.01
CA ALA A 24 14.98 -9.19 21.87
C ALA A 24 13.94 -8.15 21.45
N GLU A 25 14.39 -6.92 21.19
CA GLU A 25 13.50 -5.85 20.73
C GLU A 25 12.81 -6.28 19.42
N PRO A 26 11.49 -6.07 19.27
CA PRO A 26 10.78 -6.47 18.05
C PRO A 26 11.33 -5.70 16.85
N ARG A 27 11.71 -6.44 15.80
CA ARG A 27 12.22 -5.89 14.54
C ARG A 27 11.20 -6.05 13.43
N VAL A 28 11.29 -5.17 12.45
CA VAL A 28 10.48 -5.18 11.23
C VAL A 28 11.41 -5.08 10.02
N GLU A 29 11.08 -5.77 8.94
CA GLU A 29 11.77 -5.62 7.67
C GLU A 29 11.26 -4.35 6.98
N VAL A 30 12.19 -3.49 6.57
CA VAL A 30 11.88 -2.28 5.81
C VAL A 30 12.60 -2.32 4.49
N GLU A 31 11.91 -1.89 3.46
CA GLU A 31 12.50 -1.65 2.16
C GLU A 31 13.26 -0.33 2.15
N ILE A 32 14.44 -0.38 1.54
CA ILE A 32 15.34 0.75 1.37
C ILE A 32 15.11 1.32 -0.03
N PRO A 33 14.69 2.59 -0.16
CA PRO A 33 14.50 3.19 -1.47
C PRO A 33 15.83 3.28 -2.23
N GLY A 34 15.76 3.36 -3.56
CA GLY A 34 16.94 3.57 -4.40
C GLY A 34 17.66 4.88 -4.11
N PRO A 35 18.95 4.98 -4.49
CA PRO A 35 19.68 6.23 -4.39
C PRO A 35 18.98 7.33 -5.21
N GLU A 36 19.14 8.57 -4.77
CA GLU A 36 18.44 9.70 -5.39
C GLU A 36 18.76 9.84 -6.89
N GLN A 37 20.00 9.53 -7.26
CA GLN A 37 20.46 9.51 -8.65
C GLN A 37 20.68 8.04 -9.04
N GLY A 38 19.89 7.55 -10.01
CA GLY A 38 19.86 6.14 -10.40
C GLY A 38 21.16 5.70 -11.08
N GLY A 39 21.91 4.81 -10.43
CA GLY A 39 23.15 4.27 -10.95
C GLY A 39 23.83 3.28 -10.01
N ASP A 40 23.70 3.48 -8.70
CA ASP A 40 24.40 2.67 -7.70
C ASP A 40 23.50 1.62 -7.03
N ALA A 41 24.15 0.54 -6.58
CA ALA A 41 23.58 -0.43 -5.66
C ALA A 41 23.25 0.22 -4.31
N GLY A 42 22.14 -0.17 -3.70
CA GLY A 42 21.79 0.31 -2.36
C GLY A 42 20.34 0.15 -1.95
N SER A 43 19.41 -0.12 -2.86
CA SER A 43 18.07 -0.58 -2.47
C SER A 43 18.09 -2.04 -2.01
N GLY A 44 17.06 -2.47 -1.29
CA GLY A 44 16.95 -3.80 -0.72
C GLY A 44 16.19 -3.75 0.58
N HIS A 45 16.49 -4.66 1.51
CA HIS A 45 15.81 -4.73 2.80
C HIS A 45 16.79 -4.56 3.97
N ALA A 46 16.31 -3.94 5.04
CA ALA A 46 16.98 -3.93 6.33
C ALA A 46 15.99 -4.38 7.41
N LEU A 47 16.47 -5.18 8.37
CA LEU A 47 15.72 -5.40 9.61
C LEU A 47 16.04 -4.27 10.57
N VAL A 48 15.03 -3.51 11.01
CA VAL A 48 15.18 -2.35 11.91
C VAL A 48 14.30 -2.50 13.15
N PRO A 49 14.60 -1.84 14.27
CA PRO A 49 13.71 -1.84 15.44
C PRO A 49 12.34 -1.25 15.07
N SER A 50 11.26 -1.96 15.39
CA SER A 50 9.88 -1.51 15.10
C SER A 50 9.49 -0.24 15.85
N ALA A 51 10.04 -0.03 17.05
CA ALA A 51 9.87 1.19 17.85
C ALA A 51 10.78 2.35 17.39
N GLY A 52 11.48 2.19 16.26
CA GLY A 52 12.42 3.17 15.73
C GLY A 52 13.65 3.38 16.62
N SER A 53 14.28 4.54 16.47
CA SER A 53 15.38 4.97 17.34
C SER A 53 14.84 5.37 18.71
N PRO A 54 15.48 4.99 19.84
CA PRO A 54 15.02 5.37 21.16
C PRO A 54 14.97 6.90 21.32
N ALA A 55 13.77 7.46 21.16
CA ALA A 55 13.51 8.86 21.41
C ALA A 55 13.76 9.16 22.90
N LYS A 56 14.37 10.32 23.19
CA LYS A 56 14.50 10.81 24.57
C LYS A 56 13.11 10.99 25.18
N SER A 57 13.01 10.80 26.50
CA SER A 57 11.76 11.04 27.25
C SER A 57 11.26 12.47 26.99
N ALA A 58 10.18 12.59 26.23
CA ALA A 58 9.67 13.87 25.75
C ALA A 58 8.80 14.59 26.79
N GLY A 59 8.82 15.93 26.74
CA GLY A 59 7.92 16.78 27.51
C GLY A 59 6.48 16.72 27.00
N ARG A 60 5.50 17.07 27.84
CA ARG A 60 4.09 17.06 27.45
C ARG A 60 3.77 18.20 26.46
N LEU A 61 2.97 17.92 25.43
CA LEU A 61 2.30 18.94 24.62
C LEU A 61 1.51 19.93 25.51
N THR A 62 1.44 21.18 25.08
CA THR A 62 0.55 22.20 25.68
C THR A 62 -0.92 21.82 25.44
N GLU A 63 -1.84 22.48 26.13
CA GLU A 63 -3.28 22.20 25.98
C GLU A 63 -3.79 22.51 24.55
N ALA A 64 -3.31 23.62 23.97
CA ALA A 64 -3.67 23.99 22.60
C ALA A 64 -3.15 22.97 21.58
N GLU A 65 -1.91 22.53 21.72
CA GLU A 65 -1.33 21.48 20.87
C GLU A 65 -2.06 20.14 21.03
N ARG A 66 -2.41 19.74 22.27
CA ARG A 66 -3.21 18.54 22.52
C ARG A 66 -4.59 18.58 21.90
N SER A 67 -5.19 19.77 21.79
CA SER A 67 -6.52 19.93 21.20
C SER A 67 -6.49 19.79 19.68
N ALA A 68 -5.35 20.05 19.03
CA ALA A 68 -5.15 19.86 17.60
C ALA A 68 -4.61 18.46 17.26
N ASP A 69 -3.92 17.80 18.20
CA ASP A 69 -3.36 16.48 17.99
C ASP A 69 -4.41 15.39 17.81
N GLY A 70 -4.29 14.62 16.74
CA GLY A 70 -5.18 13.53 16.39
C GLY A 70 -6.43 13.93 15.63
N GLU A 71 -6.57 15.19 15.22
CA GLU A 71 -7.68 15.61 14.36
C GLU A 71 -7.64 14.81 13.05
N VAL A 72 -8.80 14.31 12.63
CA VAL A 72 -8.95 13.48 11.43
C VAL A 72 -9.80 14.23 10.41
N THR A 73 -9.24 14.47 9.22
CA THR A 73 -9.96 15.14 8.12
C THR A 73 -10.04 14.25 6.90
N LYS A 74 -11.24 14.11 6.32
CA LYS A 74 -11.41 13.45 5.01
C LYS A 74 -11.16 14.47 3.90
N ILE A 75 -10.01 14.39 3.24
CA ILE A 75 -9.64 15.33 2.17
C ILE A 75 -10.12 14.87 0.78
N ILE A 76 -10.34 13.56 0.59
CA ILE A 76 -10.99 13.01 -0.60
C ILE A 76 -12.13 12.09 -0.16
N ASP A 77 -13.35 12.42 -0.59
CA ASP A 77 -14.57 11.65 -0.30
C ASP A 77 -15.21 11.12 -1.57
N ASN A 78 -14.97 9.83 -1.86
CA ASN A 78 -15.60 9.13 -2.97
C ASN A 78 -16.69 8.16 -2.50
N GLY A 79 -17.00 8.12 -1.20
CA GLY A 79 -18.02 7.26 -0.62
C GLY A 79 -17.69 6.72 0.78
N SER A 80 -18.52 5.79 1.25
CA SER A 80 -18.35 5.10 2.54
C SER A 80 -17.04 4.34 2.64
N THR A 81 -16.46 4.28 3.83
CA THR A 81 -15.27 3.43 4.14
C THR A 81 -15.55 1.94 3.95
N ALA A 82 -16.82 1.54 3.94
CA ALA A 82 -17.18 0.15 3.66
C ALA A 82 -16.98 -0.25 2.18
N ASP A 83 -16.81 0.72 1.28
CA ASP A 83 -16.81 0.50 -0.17
C ASP A 83 -15.62 1.17 -0.88
N ARG A 84 -14.77 1.90 -0.18
CA ARG A 84 -13.61 2.61 -0.73
C ARG A 84 -12.36 2.11 -0.05
N LEU A 85 -11.25 2.15 -0.79
CA LEU A 85 -9.94 1.98 -0.21
C LEU A 85 -9.59 3.25 0.55
N ASP A 86 -9.42 3.15 1.86
CA ASP A 86 -9.13 4.28 2.75
C ASP A 86 -7.62 4.45 2.94
N VAL A 87 -7.06 5.53 2.38
CA VAL A 87 -5.66 5.90 2.56
C VAL A 87 -5.56 6.88 3.73
N VAL A 88 -4.70 6.58 4.70
CA VAL A 88 -4.42 7.46 5.85
C VAL A 88 -3.05 8.10 5.67
N VAL A 89 -3.02 9.44 5.61
CA VAL A 89 -1.80 10.25 5.53
C VAL A 89 -1.54 10.89 6.89
N ILE A 90 -0.34 10.73 7.43
CA ILE A 90 0.05 11.27 8.75
C ILE A 90 1.33 12.09 8.59
N GLY A 91 1.35 13.30 9.11
CA GLY A 91 2.52 14.19 9.05
C GLY A 91 3.39 14.04 10.29
N ASP A 92 4.70 13.93 10.14
CA ASP A 92 5.65 13.97 11.26
C ASP A 92 6.63 15.14 11.13
N GLY A 93 7.02 15.71 12.27
CA GLY A 93 7.87 16.90 12.32
C GLY A 93 7.14 18.20 11.97
N TYR A 94 5.81 18.22 11.96
CA TYR A 94 5.00 19.44 11.83
C TYR A 94 4.52 19.89 13.20
N THR A 95 4.86 21.11 13.59
CA THR A 95 4.29 21.73 14.79
C THR A 95 2.81 22.10 14.55
N ALA A 96 2.07 22.42 15.63
CA ALA A 96 0.68 22.85 15.51
C ALA A 96 0.50 24.06 14.56
N ALA A 97 1.49 24.96 14.49
CA ALA A 97 1.48 26.10 13.57
C ALA A 97 1.75 25.73 12.10
N GLU A 98 2.27 24.53 11.85
CA GLU A 98 2.63 24.02 10.52
C GLU A 98 1.61 23.00 9.99
N LEU A 99 0.55 22.67 10.73
CA LEU A 99 -0.53 21.78 10.25
C LEU A 99 -1.15 22.24 8.92
N PRO A 100 -1.36 23.55 8.64
CA PRO A 100 -1.80 23.98 7.32
C PRO A 100 -0.83 23.61 6.20
N ARG A 101 0.49 23.55 6.49
CA ARG A 101 1.49 23.07 5.53
C ARG A 101 1.39 21.55 5.36
N PHE A 102 1.24 20.80 6.45
CA PHE A 102 1.01 19.36 6.38
C PHE A 102 -0.18 19.00 5.49
N HIS A 103 -1.33 19.67 5.65
CA HIS A 103 -2.51 19.40 4.81
C HIS A 103 -2.25 19.68 3.34
N ALA A 104 -1.55 20.79 3.02
CA ALA A 104 -1.16 21.10 1.64
C ALA A 104 -0.17 20.05 1.07
N ASP A 105 0.80 19.61 1.87
CA ASP A 105 1.75 18.58 1.48
C ASP A 105 1.05 17.23 1.26
N ALA A 106 0.07 16.88 2.09
CA ALA A 106 -0.76 15.68 1.94
C ALA A 106 -1.61 15.70 0.66
N GLU A 107 -2.28 16.82 0.38
CA GLU A 107 -3.04 17.01 -0.87
C GLU A 107 -2.14 16.92 -2.10
N GLN A 108 -0.98 17.60 -2.07
CA GLN A 108 -0.02 17.55 -3.17
C GLN A 108 0.51 16.13 -3.37
N LYS A 109 0.87 15.43 -2.29
CA LYS A 109 1.41 14.07 -2.39
C LYS A 109 0.36 13.10 -2.93
N TRP A 110 -0.88 13.20 -2.47
CA TRP A 110 -1.95 12.40 -3.03
C TRP A 110 -2.20 12.71 -4.51
N ALA A 111 -2.13 13.97 -4.93
CA ALA A 111 -2.25 14.34 -6.34
C ALA A 111 -1.12 13.73 -7.20
N GLU A 112 0.10 13.61 -6.67
CA GLU A 112 1.20 12.91 -7.33
C GLU A 112 0.91 11.41 -7.49
N VAL A 113 0.39 10.75 -6.43
CA VAL A 113 -0.02 9.33 -6.49
C VAL A 113 -1.13 9.12 -7.50
N ALA A 114 -2.19 9.94 -7.42
CA ALA A 114 -3.36 9.86 -8.28
C ALA A 114 -3.09 10.20 -9.75
N ALA A 115 -1.90 10.71 -10.08
CA ALA A 115 -1.48 11.00 -11.46
C ALA A 115 -0.79 9.81 -12.15
N VAL A 116 -0.51 8.71 -11.43
CA VAL A 116 0.13 7.51 -11.97
C VAL A 116 -0.92 6.43 -12.25
N GLU A 117 -0.92 5.83 -13.44
CA GLU A 117 -1.79 4.68 -13.72
C GLU A 117 -1.36 3.45 -12.90
N PRO A 118 -2.29 2.65 -12.32
CA PRO A 118 -3.74 2.73 -12.50
C PRO A 118 -4.49 3.68 -11.55
N TYR A 119 -3.83 4.38 -10.63
CA TYR A 119 -4.52 5.33 -9.74
C TYR A 119 -5.29 6.40 -10.52
N THR A 120 -4.74 6.92 -11.60
CA THR A 120 -5.43 7.91 -12.46
C THR A 120 -6.81 7.42 -12.92
N THR A 121 -6.88 6.21 -13.49
CA THR A 121 -8.14 5.63 -13.95
C THR A 121 -9.09 5.31 -12.79
N TYR A 122 -8.56 4.87 -11.65
CA TYR A 122 -9.30 4.29 -10.54
C TYR A 122 -9.45 5.18 -9.31
N HIS A 123 -9.07 6.46 -9.37
CA HIS A 123 -9.04 7.36 -8.21
C HIS A 123 -10.40 7.46 -7.48
N GLY A 124 -11.52 7.24 -8.19
CA GLY A 124 -12.86 7.17 -7.60
C GLY A 124 -13.10 6.00 -6.65
N LEU A 125 -12.15 5.06 -6.52
CA LEU A 125 -12.19 3.95 -5.56
C LEU A 125 -11.60 4.32 -4.19
N PHE A 126 -10.97 5.50 -4.06
CA PHE A 126 -10.19 5.86 -2.88
C PHE A 126 -10.89 6.93 -2.06
N ASN A 127 -10.82 6.80 -0.75
CA ASN A 127 -10.91 7.93 0.16
C ASN A 127 -9.50 8.27 0.66
N VAL A 128 -9.31 9.53 1.05
CA VAL A 128 -8.05 9.96 1.67
C VAL A 128 -8.35 10.74 2.92
N TRP A 129 -7.68 10.34 4.00
CA TRP A 129 -7.77 10.91 5.32
C TRP A 129 -6.43 11.50 5.71
N THR A 130 -6.42 12.65 6.35
CA THR A 130 -5.27 13.15 7.10
C THR A 130 -5.50 12.92 8.58
N VAL A 131 -4.43 12.58 9.31
CA VAL A 131 -4.41 12.58 10.78
C VAL A 131 -3.30 13.50 11.25
N ASP A 132 -3.66 14.49 12.05
CA ASP A 132 -2.72 15.49 12.55
C ASP A 132 -1.88 14.91 13.70
N ALA A 133 -0.58 14.68 13.48
CA ALA A 133 0.34 14.26 14.54
C ALA A 133 1.25 15.43 14.93
N VAL A 134 0.83 16.14 15.98
CA VAL A 134 1.47 17.41 16.39
C VAL A 134 2.83 17.13 16.99
N SER A 135 3.87 17.53 16.26
CA SER A 135 5.26 17.42 16.69
C SER A 135 5.69 18.64 17.52
N ARG A 136 6.62 18.42 18.46
CA ARG A 136 7.12 19.50 19.34
C ARG A 136 8.18 20.35 18.66
N GLU A 137 8.91 19.74 17.74
CA GLU A 137 9.89 20.41 16.90
C GLU A 137 9.53 20.29 15.42
N SER A 138 9.91 21.32 14.67
CA SER A 138 9.84 21.31 13.21
C SER A 138 11.04 20.56 12.64
N GLY A 139 10.80 19.74 11.61
CA GLY A 139 11.80 18.88 11.00
C GLY A 139 11.84 17.47 11.60
N VAL A 140 12.74 16.63 11.09
CA VAL A 140 12.93 15.24 11.58
C VAL A 140 14.38 14.99 11.97
N SER A 141 14.63 13.91 12.72
CA SER A 141 16.00 13.55 13.13
C SER A 141 16.84 13.12 11.92
N GLY A 142 18.15 13.38 11.95
CA GLY A 142 19.07 13.05 10.86
C GLY A 142 19.14 14.05 9.69
N ASP A 143 18.45 15.20 9.81
CA ASP A 143 18.44 16.30 8.83
C ASP A 143 18.79 17.64 9.50
N PRO A 144 19.92 18.29 9.16
CA PRO A 144 20.78 18.04 7.98
C PRO A 144 21.76 16.87 8.11
N ASP A 145 22.11 16.47 9.33
CA ASP A 145 23.18 15.48 9.58
C ASP A 145 22.77 14.41 10.61
N PRO A 146 23.47 13.26 10.67
CA PRO A 146 23.13 12.15 11.57
C PRO A 146 23.10 12.51 13.07
N ALA A 147 23.76 13.59 13.50
CA ALA A 147 23.78 14.02 14.89
C ALA A 147 22.55 14.88 15.25
N THR A 148 21.76 15.30 14.26
CA THR A 148 20.55 16.08 14.49
C THR A 148 19.45 15.20 15.10
N VAL A 149 18.93 15.62 16.25
CA VAL A 149 17.85 14.94 16.97
C VAL A 149 16.69 15.91 17.12
N ARG A 150 15.48 15.44 16.81
CA ARG A 150 14.21 16.18 16.91
C ARG A 150 13.19 15.41 17.72
N ASP A 151 12.43 16.12 18.54
CA ASP A 151 11.27 15.62 19.28
C ASP A 151 10.00 15.70 18.41
N THR A 152 9.73 14.63 17.68
CA THR A 152 8.62 14.53 16.72
C THR A 152 7.57 13.48 17.15
N ALA A 153 6.35 13.63 16.63
CA ALA A 153 5.20 12.85 17.04
C ALA A 153 5.33 11.35 16.70
N LEU A 154 5.92 11.03 15.54
CA LEU A 154 6.09 9.65 15.06
C LEU A 154 7.55 9.18 15.11
N GLY A 155 8.47 10.04 15.55
CA GLY A 155 9.89 9.69 15.68
C GLY A 155 10.59 9.40 14.36
N SER A 156 10.16 10.01 13.25
CA SER A 156 10.80 9.82 11.94
C SER A 156 12.27 10.23 11.97
N TYR A 157 13.13 9.44 11.33
CA TYR A 157 14.56 9.71 11.29
C TYR A 157 15.24 9.15 10.03
N PHE A 158 16.16 9.93 9.47
CA PHE A 158 17.10 9.50 8.44
C PHE A 158 18.25 8.67 9.03
N TRP A 159 19.10 8.12 8.17
CA TRP A 159 20.26 7.30 8.57
C TRP A 159 19.89 6.04 9.34
N CYS A 160 18.67 5.56 9.14
CA CYS A 160 18.27 4.26 9.63
C CYS A 160 19.18 3.19 9.03
N ASP A 161 19.67 2.27 9.87
CA ASP A 161 20.70 1.28 9.51
C ASP A 161 21.97 1.89 8.87
N ALA A 162 22.33 3.12 9.26
CA ALA A 162 23.43 3.90 8.68
C ALA A 162 23.30 4.23 7.18
N ILE A 163 22.09 4.13 6.63
CA ILE A 163 21.77 4.48 5.25
C ILE A 163 21.08 5.84 5.22
N GLU A 164 21.75 6.86 4.68
CA GLU A 164 21.30 8.27 4.72
C GLU A 164 19.82 8.48 4.39
N ARG A 165 19.37 7.88 3.29
CA ARG A 165 18.03 8.07 2.72
C ARG A 165 16.97 7.13 3.31
N LEU A 166 17.35 6.19 4.18
CA LEU A 166 16.40 5.31 4.83
C LEU A 166 15.70 6.09 5.95
N LEU A 167 14.45 6.45 5.69
CA LEU A 167 13.61 7.27 6.57
C LEU A 167 12.68 6.35 7.37
N CYS A 168 13.13 5.92 8.54
CA CYS A 168 12.36 5.02 9.41
C CYS A 168 11.45 5.81 10.37
N ILE A 169 10.45 5.11 10.91
CA ILE A 169 9.46 5.62 11.87
C ILE A 169 9.39 4.72 13.12
N ASP A 170 8.65 5.18 14.12
CA ASP A 170 8.21 4.38 15.28
C ASP A 170 6.81 3.80 14.99
N GLN A 171 6.74 2.53 14.60
CA GLN A 171 5.51 1.88 14.12
C GLN A 171 4.39 1.87 15.18
N PRO A 172 4.65 1.57 16.47
CA PRO A 172 3.64 1.72 17.52
C PRO A 172 3.03 3.12 17.62
N LYS A 173 3.81 4.18 17.39
CA LYS A 173 3.26 5.55 17.36
C LYS A 173 2.41 5.79 16.12
N VAL A 174 2.86 5.33 14.95
CA VAL A 174 2.06 5.39 13.72
C VAL A 174 0.72 4.68 13.92
N ASP A 175 0.73 3.45 14.45
CA ASP A 175 -0.49 2.69 14.78
C ASP A 175 -1.45 3.48 15.68
N ALA A 176 -0.93 4.16 16.70
CA ALA A 176 -1.74 4.96 17.61
C ALA A 176 -2.46 6.13 16.93
N TYR A 177 -1.89 6.71 15.87
CA TYR A 177 -2.54 7.74 15.05
C TYR A 177 -3.46 7.14 13.99
N VAL A 178 -3.06 6.05 13.33
CA VAL A 178 -3.91 5.33 12.36
C VAL A 178 -5.23 4.91 13.01
N ALA A 179 -5.18 4.42 14.26
CA ALA A 179 -6.36 4.00 15.01
C ALA A 179 -7.38 5.13 15.30
N LYS A 180 -7.03 6.40 15.06
CA LYS A 180 -7.95 7.54 15.16
C LYS A 180 -8.83 7.67 13.90
N ALA A 181 -8.35 7.21 12.75
CA ALA A 181 -9.10 7.24 11.50
C ALA A 181 -10.23 6.19 11.49
N PRO A 182 -11.34 6.43 10.76
CA PRO A 182 -12.46 5.49 10.74
C PRO A 182 -12.17 4.17 10.02
N ALA A 183 -11.19 4.16 9.12
CA ALA A 183 -10.67 3.00 8.40
C ALA A 183 -9.29 3.33 7.82
N ALA A 184 -8.49 2.28 7.58
CA ALA A 184 -7.19 2.39 6.94
C ALA A 184 -6.85 1.09 6.22
N ASP A 185 -6.65 1.17 4.91
CA ASP A 185 -6.14 0.06 4.08
C ASP A 185 -4.68 0.29 3.67
N LEU A 186 -4.24 1.55 3.60
CA LEU A 186 -2.87 1.96 3.29
C LEU A 186 -2.48 3.17 4.13
N VAL A 187 -1.23 3.20 4.62
CA VAL A 187 -0.71 4.32 5.42
C VAL A 187 0.44 5.02 4.69
N ILE A 188 0.41 6.35 4.65
CA ILE A 188 1.50 7.18 4.15
C ILE A 188 1.95 8.12 5.26
N VAL A 189 3.22 8.09 5.63
CA VAL A 189 3.84 9.03 6.58
C VAL A 189 4.65 10.06 5.81
N LEU A 190 4.32 11.33 6.01
CA LEU A 190 5.04 12.46 5.42
C LEU A 190 5.93 13.11 6.46
N ALA A 191 7.25 12.96 6.29
CA ALA A 191 8.22 13.69 7.11
C ALA A 191 8.35 15.14 6.62
N ASN A 192 8.29 16.10 7.54
CA ASN A 192 8.57 17.51 7.27
C ASN A 192 10.06 17.72 6.98
N SER A 193 10.49 17.39 5.77
CA SER A 193 11.86 17.56 5.31
C SER A 193 11.90 17.71 3.79
N ALA A 194 12.92 18.42 3.31
CA ALA A 194 13.26 18.51 1.89
C ALA A 194 14.40 17.54 1.49
N LYS A 195 14.98 16.81 2.44
CA LYS A 195 16.03 15.82 2.18
C LYS A 195 15.41 14.58 1.52
N TYR A 196 16.08 14.01 0.52
CA TYR A 196 15.59 12.78 -0.11
C TYR A 196 15.62 11.60 0.87
N GLY A 197 14.49 10.91 0.97
CA GLY A 197 14.39 9.60 1.61
C GLY A 197 12.97 9.09 1.72
N GLY A 198 12.88 7.87 2.20
CA GLY A 198 11.65 7.09 2.36
C GLY A 198 11.97 5.68 2.87
N ALA A 199 10.94 4.87 3.01
CA ALA A 199 11.00 3.45 3.37
C ALA A 199 9.65 2.79 3.11
N GLY A 200 9.68 1.50 2.75
CA GLY A 200 8.50 0.63 2.67
C GLY A 200 8.41 -0.30 3.87
N TYR A 201 7.32 -0.24 4.62
CA TYR A 201 6.95 -1.25 5.62
C TYR A 201 5.86 -2.10 5.00
N ASN A 202 6.27 -3.14 4.27
CA ASN A 202 5.40 -3.87 3.33
C ASN A 202 4.64 -5.04 3.98
N GLU A 203 4.78 -5.23 5.30
CA GLU A 203 4.01 -6.20 6.08
C GLU A 203 2.66 -5.61 6.52
N PRO A 204 1.55 -6.36 6.37
CA PRO A 204 0.26 -5.91 6.89
C PRO A 204 0.29 -5.72 8.41
N SER A 205 -0.41 -4.70 8.90
CA SER A 205 -0.57 -4.48 10.33
C SER A 205 -1.32 -5.65 10.97
N ALA A 206 -0.66 -6.32 11.91
CA ALA A 206 -1.25 -7.42 12.66
C ALA A 206 -2.44 -7.01 13.53
N THR A 207 -2.59 -5.71 13.83
CA THR A 207 -3.60 -5.18 14.75
C THR A 207 -4.66 -4.33 14.05
N LEU A 208 -4.28 -3.54 13.05
CA LEU A 208 -5.18 -2.60 12.37
C LEU A 208 -5.56 -3.03 10.95
N GLY A 209 -4.85 -4.01 10.37
CA GLY A 209 -5.22 -4.63 9.10
C GLY A 209 -4.91 -3.84 7.84
N TYR A 210 -4.26 -2.67 7.93
CA TYR A 210 -3.75 -1.96 6.76
C TYR A 210 -2.59 -2.75 6.11
N GLU A 211 -2.38 -2.59 4.80
CA GLU A 211 -1.49 -3.44 3.99
C GLU A 211 0.00 -3.08 4.07
N GLY A 212 0.31 -1.84 4.47
CA GLY A 212 1.68 -1.38 4.68
C GLY A 212 1.77 0.12 5.00
N ILE A 213 2.98 0.57 5.34
CA ILE A 213 3.32 1.97 5.58
C ILE A 213 4.35 2.40 4.54
N SER A 214 4.10 3.50 3.85
CA SER A 214 5.11 4.17 3.06
C SER A 214 5.56 5.46 3.75
N THR A 215 6.86 5.67 3.91
CA THR A 215 7.40 6.95 4.38
C THR A 215 7.99 7.75 3.23
N ALA A 216 7.80 9.07 3.27
CA ALA A 216 8.37 9.98 2.29
C ALA A 216 8.65 11.36 2.90
N SER A 217 9.73 11.98 2.47
CA SER A 217 9.94 13.41 2.71
C SER A 217 8.93 14.24 1.92
N ALA A 218 8.14 15.06 2.61
CA ALA A 218 7.08 15.87 2.02
C ALA A 218 7.62 16.86 0.98
N GLY A 219 8.73 17.52 1.30
CA GLY A 219 9.33 18.57 0.48
C GLY A 219 10.25 18.08 -0.64
N HIS A 220 10.37 16.77 -0.87
CA HIS A 220 11.26 16.22 -1.91
C HIS A 220 10.49 15.50 -3.02
N PRO A 221 10.62 15.93 -4.30
CA PRO A 221 9.80 15.40 -5.40
C PRO A 221 10.05 13.91 -5.66
N LYS A 222 11.31 13.44 -5.56
CA LYS A 222 11.62 12.02 -5.75
C LYS A 222 11.15 11.13 -4.60
N SER A 223 10.96 11.69 -3.40
CA SER A 223 10.38 10.93 -2.28
C SER A 223 8.89 10.62 -2.52
N GLY A 224 8.19 11.45 -3.30
CA GLY A 224 6.84 11.10 -3.75
C GLY A 224 6.81 9.87 -4.66
N GLN A 225 7.80 9.73 -5.54
CA GLN A 225 7.92 8.54 -6.39
C GLN A 225 8.27 7.29 -5.58
N VAL A 226 9.08 7.42 -4.53
CA VAL A 226 9.30 6.35 -3.54
C VAL A 226 7.95 5.96 -2.94
N ALA A 227 7.13 6.91 -2.50
CA ALA A 227 5.85 6.57 -1.91
C ALA A 227 4.95 5.73 -2.83
N ILE A 228 4.89 6.09 -4.12
CA ILE A 228 4.11 5.35 -5.12
C ILE A 228 4.69 3.95 -5.35
N HIS A 229 6.02 3.81 -5.36
CA HIS A 229 6.70 2.52 -5.44
C HIS A 229 6.31 1.59 -4.28
N GLU A 230 6.35 2.09 -3.04
CA GLU A 230 5.98 1.31 -1.85
C GLU A 230 4.52 0.85 -1.88
N THR A 231 3.63 1.65 -2.47
CA THR A 231 2.24 1.21 -2.68
C THR A 231 2.12 0.01 -3.64
N GLY A 232 3.09 -0.17 -4.53
CA GLY A 232 3.23 -1.33 -5.41
C GLY A 232 3.39 -2.63 -4.62
N HIS A 233 4.20 -2.61 -3.57
CA HIS A 233 4.33 -3.72 -2.63
C HIS A 233 3.07 -3.88 -1.78
N SER A 234 2.60 -2.80 -1.17
CA SER A 234 1.48 -2.84 -0.22
C SER A 234 0.18 -3.31 -0.88
N LEU A 235 -0.23 -2.72 -2.01
CA LEU A 235 -1.50 -3.03 -2.66
C LEU A 235 -1.37 -4.08 -3.76
N GLY A 236 -0.33 -3.99 -4.59
CA GLY A 236 -0.13 -4.86 -5.74
C GLY A 236 0.56 -6.19 -5.43
N LYS A 237 1.17 -6.31 -4.24
CA LYS A 237 2.04 -7.43 -3.83
C LYS A 237 3.12 -7.71 -4.89
N LEU A 238 3.67 -6.62 -5.44
CA LEU A 238 4.73 -6.66 -6.44
C LEU A 238 6.07 -6.91 -5.74
N ALA A 239 7.00 -7.54 -6.46
CA ALA A 239 8.41 -7.58 -6.08
C ALA A 239 9.13 -6.37 -6.68
N ASP A 240 10.30 -6.10 -6.15
CA ASP A 240 11.24 -5.23 -6.82
C ASP A 240 11.75 -5.81 -8.12
N GLU A 241 12.05 -4.93 -9.07
CA GLU A 241 12.57 -5.29 -10.40
C GLU A 241 14.01 -4.83 -10.62
N TYR A 242 14.60 -4.14 -9.64
CA TYR A 242 16.03 -3.83 -9.66
C TYR A 242 16.89 -5.02 -9.20
N PHE A 243 18.15 -4.98 -9.60
CA PHE A 243 19.18 -5.96 -9.28
C PHE A 243 20.54 -5.29 -9.32
N TYR A 244 21.50 -5.80 -8.54
CA TYR A 244 22.78 -5.15 -8.34
C TYR A 244 23.95 -6.12 -8.53
N PRO A 245 24.72 -6.00 -9.61
CA PRO A 245 25.94 -6.78 -9.79
C PRO A 245 26.95 -6.53 -8.66
N GLY A 246 27.55 -7.60 -8.15
CA GLY A 246 28.62 -7.53 -7.15
C GLY A 246 28.16 -7.44 -5.70
N VAL A 247 26.85 -7.51 -5.43
CA VAL A 247 26.33 -7.70 -4.06
C VAL A 247 26.37 -9.20 -3.74
N PRO A 248 27.13 -9.63 -2.70
CA PRO A 248 27.14 -11.03 -2.27
C PRO A 248 25.73 -11.53 -1.98
N GLU A 249 25.48 -12.81 -2.27
CA GLU A 249 24.19 -13.51 -2.05
C GLU A 249 23.10 -13.20 -3.08
N TYR A 250 23.28 -12.18 -3.92
CA TYR A 250 22.34 -11.79 -4.98
C TYR A 250 22.85 -12.07 -6.41
N GLU A 251 23.89 -12.89 -6.58
CA GLU A 251 24.42 -13.21 -7.91
C GLU A 251 23.47 -14.07 -8.75
N LYS A 252 22.82 -15.06 -8.11
CA LYS A 252 21.90 -15.97 -8.78
C LYS A 252 20.82 -16.50 -7.85
N TYR A 253 19.57 -16.33 -8.26
CA TYR A 253 18.45 -16.96 -7.60
C TYR A 253 18.38 -18.46 -7.91
N THR A 254 18.15 -19.28 -6.90
CA THR A 254 18.00 -20.75 -7.02
C THR A 254 16.81 -21.29 -6.23
N GLY A 255 15.97 -20.39 -5.71
CA GLY A 255 14.80 -20.73 -4.91
C GLY A 255 13.59 -21.17 -5.75
N PRO A 256 12.43 -21.38 -5.10
CA PRO A 256 11.18 -21.72 -5.76
C PRO A 256 10.66 -20.58 -6.64
N GLU A 257 9.68 -20.85 -7.50
CA GLU A 257 9.02 -19.79 -8.28
C GLU A 257 8.45 -18.71 -7.33
N PRO A 258 8.81 -17.42 -7.49
CA PRO A 258 8.31 -16.35 -6.63
C PRO A 258 6.79 -16.26 -6.62
N VAL A 259 6.18 -15.65 -5.60
CA VAL A 259 4.71 -15.50 -5.53
C VAL A 259 4.25 -14.25 -6.28
N GLU A 260 5.09 -13.23 -6.30
CA GLU A 260 4.84 -11.91 -6.86
C GLU A 260 4.61 -11.99 -8.36
N SER A 261 3.64 -11.23 -8.86
CA SER A 261 3.17 -11.36 -10.24
C SER A 261 4.19 -10.88 -11.27
N ASN A 262 5.12 -10.00 -10.87
CA ASN A 262 6.15 -9.39 -11.72
C ASN A 262 7.55 -10.00 -11.53
N SER A 263 7.68 -11.16 -10.88
CA SER A 263 8.94 -11.91 -10.79
C SER A 263 8.73 -13.39 -11.09
N SER A 264 9.67 -14.00 -11.81
CA SER A 264 9.54 -15.37 -12.34
C SER A 264 10.91 -16.02 -12.58
N GLY A 265 11.06 -17.31 -12.27
CA GLY A 265 12.21 -18.11 -12.70
C GLY A 265 12.07 -18.66 -14.13
N LEU A 266 10.92 -18.44 -14.77
CA LEU A 266 10.64 -18.91 -16.12
C LEU A 266 11.06 -17.89 -17.20
N PRO A 267 11.87 -18.30 -18.20
CA PRO A 267 12.06 -17.51 -19.41
C PRO A 267 10.76 -17.48 -20.26
N ALA A 268 10.70 -16.53 -21.21
CA ALA A 268 9.47 -16.21 -21.94
C ALA A 268 8.84 -17.40 -22.69
N ASP A 269 9.65 -18.26 -23.32
CA ASP A 269 9.17 -19.44 -24.06
C ASP A 269 8.52 -20.46 -23.13
N ARG A 270 9.12 -20.70 -21.97
CA ARG A 270 8.59 -21.60 -20.93
C ARG A 270 7.34 -21.01 -20.29
N MET A 271 7.35 -19.72 -19.99
CA MET A 271 6.19 -19.01 -19.45
C MET A 271 4.98 -19.09 -20.40
N ALA A 272 5.20 -18.87 -21.70
CA ALA A 272 4.17 -19.01 -22.73
C ALA A 272 3.65 -20.45 -22.83
N ALA A 273 4.54 -21.44 -22.88
CA ALA A 273 4.18 -22.84 -22.98
C ALA A 273 3.37 -23.34 -21.77
N GLN A 274 3.73 -22.89 -20.57
CA GLN A 274 3.08 -23.27 -19.31
C GLN A 274 1.83 -22.43 -19.00
N ARG A 275 1.62 -21.31 -19.73
CA ARG A 275 0.58 -20.32 -19.42
C ARG A 275 0.66 -19.82 -17.97
N ALA A 276 1.88 -19.52 -17.53
CA ALA A 276 2.19 -19.07 -16.17
C ALA A 276 2.44 -17.56 -16.12
N LYS A 277 2.36 -16.96 -14.92
CA LYS A 277 2.72 -15.56 -14.67
C LYS A 277 2.08 -14.60 -15.68
N TRP A 278 2.87 -13.74 -16.32
CA TRP A 278 2.38 -12.73 -17.27
C TRP A 278 2.34 -13.21 -18.72
N TYR A 279 2.20 -14.51 -18.98
CA TYR A 279 2.18 -15.04 -20.36
C TYR A 279 1.16 -14.35 -21.30
N ARG A 280 0.06 -13.80 -20.75
CA ARG A 280 -1.00 -13.09 -21.50
C ARG A 280 -0.57 -11.72 -22.02
N TRP A 281 0.54 -11.22 -21.49
CA TRP A 281 1.09 -9.90 -21.80
C TRP A 281 2.32 -9.99 -22.69
N LEU A 282 2.93 -11.17 -22.88
CA LEU A 282 4.13 -11.33 -23.72
C LEU A 282 3.94 -10.74 -25.13
N GLY A 283 4.85 -9.85 -25.52
CA GLY A 283 4.85 -9.15 -26.81
C GLY A 283 4.05 -7.86 -26.84
N GLU A 284 3.33 -7.49 -25.78
CA GLU A 284 2.56 -6.25 -25.71
C GLU A 284 3.45 -5.05 -25.37
N GLU A 285 3.15 -3.89 -25.95
CA GLU A 285 3.75 -2.62 -25.53
C GLU A 285 3.19 -2.20 -24.16
N SER A 286 4.08 -1.82 -23.26
CA SER A 286 3.78 -1.52 -21.87
C SER A 286 3.89 -0.02 -21.58
N PRO A 287 3.10 0.56 -20.65
CA PRO A 287 3.11 2.00 -20.36
C PRO A 287 4.47 2.57 -19.95
N ASP A 288 5.37 1.76 -19.41
CA ASP A 288 6.75 2.15 -19.08
C ASP A 288 7.64 2.45 -20.31
N GLY A 289 7.14 2.14 -21.52
CA GLY A 289 7.80 2.32 -22.81
C GLY A 289 8.52 1.07 -23.33
N GLY A 290 8.50 -0.03 -22.58
CA GLY A 290 9.05 -1.33 -22.99
C GLY A 290 8.04 -2.24 -23.69
N THR A 291 8.53 -3.39 -24.16
CA THR A 291 7.69 -4.51 -24.59
C THR A 291 7.75 -5.59 -23.52
N VAL A 292 6.61 -6.18 -23.17
CA VAL A 292 6.58 -7.25 -22.17
C VAL A 292 7.26 -8.50 -22.74
N GLY A 293 8.28 -8.97 -22.03
CA GLY A 293 9.08 -10.16 -22.32
C GLY A 293 9.44 -10.89 -21.03
N ALA A 294 10.63 -11.46 -20.96
CA ALA A 294 11.21 -11.98 -19.72
C ALA A 294 12.67 -11.52 -19.69
N TYR A 295 12.93 -10.40 -19.02
CA TYR A 295 14.23 -9.76 -18.96
C TYR A 295 14.98 -10.28 -17.74
N GLU A 296 16.14 -10.90 -17.93
CA GLU A 296 16.90 -11.46 -16.82
C GLU A 296 17.37 -10.35 -15.87
N GLY A 297 17.31 -10.65 -14.57
CA GLY A 297 17.61 -9.74 -13.48
C GLY A 297 16.35 -9.10 -12.89
N GLY A 298 16.23 -9.12 -11.56
CA GLY A 298 15.10 -8.56 -10.82
C GLY A 298 14.98 -9.23 -9.46
N ASN A 299 14.17 -8.64 -8.58
CA ASN A 299 14.06 -9.06 -7.17
C ASN A 299 15.44 -9.19 -6.53
N TYR A 300 16.28 -8.18 -6.72
CA TYR A 300 17.68 -8.06 -6.29
C TYR A 300 18.69 -8.98 -7.02
N TYR A 301 18.25 -10.12 -7.55
CA TYR A 301 19.13 -11.11 -8.18
C TYR A 301 19.54 -10.74 -9.60
N VAL A 302 20.84 -10.91 -9.91
CA VAL A 302 21.39 -10.62 -11.25
C VAL A 302 20.94 -11.66 -12.29
N THR A 303 20.85 -12.94 -11.89
CA THR A 303 20.47 -14.05 -12.78
C THR A 303 19.48 -14.99 -12.11
N GLY A 304 18.79 -15.81 -12.91
CA GLY A 304 17.85 -16.83 -12.42
C GLY A 304 16.43 -16.33 -12.12
N LEU A 305 16.21 -15.02 -12.10
CA LEU A 305 14.88 -14.40 -12.12
C LEU A 305 14.75 -13.47 -13.33
N TYR A 306 13.51 -13.32 -13.78
CA TYR A 306 13.11 -12.46 -14.89
C TYR A 306 12.06 -11.46 -14.40
N ARG A 307 12.13 -10.24 -14.94
CA ARG A 307 11.12 -9.19 -14.82
C ARG A 307 10.37 -8.98 -16.16
N PRO A 308 9.19 -8.33 -16.17
CA PRO A 308 8.34 -8.32 -17.35
C PRO A 308 8.83 -7.38 -18.46
N THR A 309 9.39 -6.23 -18.11
CA THR A 309 9.89 -5.22 -19.05
C THR A 309 11.32 -4.84 -18.70
N ASP A 310 12.01 -4.12 -19.59
CA ASP A 310 13.33 -3.61 -19.20
C ASP A 310 13.20 -2.69 -17.99
N ASN A 311 12.20 -1.81 -17.93
CA ASN A 311 12.02 -0.86 -16.83
C ASN A 311 10.56 -0.77 -16.39
N SER A 312 10.31 -0.30 -15.17
CA SER A 312 8.98 -0.02 -14.62
C SER A 312 9.14 0.81 -13.34
N LEU A 313 8.05 1.27 -12.74
CA LEU A 313 8.11 1.91 -11.42
C LEU A 313 8.78 1.03 -10.35
N MET A 314 8.63 -0.29 -10.43
CA MET A 314 9.25 -1.25 -9.51
C MET A 314 10.77 -1.41 -9.75
N ARG A 315 11.33 -0.74 -10.76
CA ARG A 315 12.77 -0.73 -11.05
C ARG A 315 13.37 0.67 -10.99
N VAL A 316 12.71 1.66 -11.60
CA VAL A 316 13.20 3.04 -11.68
C VAL A 316 12.04 4.01 -11.43
N LEU A 317 12.25 4.88 -10.45
CA LEU A 317 11.30 5.95 -10.09
C LEU A 317 10.99 6.87 -11.28
N GLY A 318 9.75 7.38 -11.34
CA GLY A 318 9.29 8.23 -12.44
C GLY A 318 8.87 7.48 -13.71
N LYS A 319 8.97 6.14 -13.72
CA LYS A 319 8.36 5.28 -14.75
C LYS A 319 6.95 4.84 -14.33
N PRO A 320 6.01 4.64 -15.26
CA PRO A 320 4.78 3.90 -14.99
C PRO A 320 5.04 2.45 -14.54
N PHE A 321 4.05 1.83 -13.91
CA PHE A 321 4.02 0.37 -13.74
C PHE A 321 3.99 -0.33 -15.10
N ASN A 322 4.59 -1.52 -15.19
CA ASN A 322 4.44 -2.38 -16.36
C ASN A 322 3.05 -3.05 -16.37
N LEU A 323 2.62 -3.62 -17.50
CA LEU A 323 1.27 -4.20 -17.63
C LEU A 323 0.91 -5.27 -16.56
N PRO A 324 1.79 -6.23 -16.23
CA PRO A 324 1.53 -7.15 -15.11
C PRO A 324 1.38 -6.44 -13.77
N GLY A 325 2.19 -5.41 -13.52
CA GLY A 325 2.09 -4.55 -12.35
C GLY A 325 0.75 -3.80 -12.30
N VAL A 326 0.31 -3.19 -13.40
CA VAL A 326 -0.99 -2.52 -13.52
C VAL A 326 -2.14 -3.49 -13.19
N GLU A 327 -2.12 -4.70 -13.76
CA GLU A 327 -3.13 -5.72 -13.48
C GLU A 327 -3.18 -6.10 -11.99
N SER A 328 -2.01 -6.30 -11.37
CA SER A 328 -1.88 -6.59 -9.94
C SER A 328 -2.37 -5.44 -9.05
N MET A 329 -2.03 -4.20 -9.39
CA MET A 329 -2.47 -3.02 -8.66
C MET A 329 -3.99 -2.87 -8.71
N ILE A 330 -4.60 -3.06 -9.89
CA ILE A 330 -6.07 -3.08 -10.01
C ILE A 330 -6.64 -4.19 -9.12
N ALA A 331 -6.08 -5.40 -9.16
CA ALA A 331 -6.52 -6.48 -8.28
C ALA A 331 -6.49 -6.07 -6.79
N GLY A 332 -5.41 -5.42 -6.36
CA GLY A 332 -5.23 -4.85 -5.02
C GLY A 332 -6.30 -3.83 -4.66
N PHE A 333 -6.59 -2.87 -5.54
CA PHE A 333 -7.62 -1.86 -5.29
C PHE A 333 -8.99 -2.49 -5.00
N TYR A 334 -9.35 -3.54 -5.74
CA TYR A 334 -10.61 -4.27 -5.58
C TYR A 334 -10.63 -5.23 -4.38
N GLN A 335 -9.52 -5.44 -3.67
CA GLN A 335 -9.56 -6.15 -2.38
C GLN A 335 -10.23 -5.28 -1.30
N HIS A 336 -10.06 -3.96 -1.38
CA HIS A 336 -10.55 -3.00 -0.38
C HIS A 336 -11.75 -2.18 -0.88
N ALA A 337 -11.89 -1.98 -2.20
CA ALA A 337 -12.99 -1.20 -2.77
C ALA A 337 -14.14 -2.06 -3.33
N LYS A 338 -15.37 -1.60 -3.12
CA LYS A 338 -16.58 -2.13 -3.77
C LYS A 338 -17.09 -1.16 -4.83
N ILE A 339 -17.57 -1.72 -5.94
CA ILE A 339 -18.05 -0.95 -7.10
C ILE A 339 -19.57 -0.96 -7.27
N ALA A 340 -20.30 -1.45 -6.27
CA ALA A 340 -21.76 -1.38 -6.22
C ALA A 340 -22.19 -1.11 -4.78
N THR A 341 -22.62 0.12 -4.50
CA THR A 341 -23.10 0.55 -3.17
C THR A 341 -24.60 0.76 -3.21
N ALA A 342 -25.35 0.11 -2.32
CA ALA A 342 -26.79 0.30 -2.22
C ALA A 342 -27.12 1.72 -1.72
N LEU A 343 -27.82 2.52 -2.54
CA LEU A 343 -28.37 3.81 -2.10
C LEU A 343 -29.79 3.66 -1.55
N THR A 344 -30.53 2.65 -2.05
CA THR A 344 -31.79 2.22 -1.46
C THR A 344 -31.51 1.13 -0.42
N PRO A 345 -32.04 1.22 0.81
CA PRO A 345 -31.85 0.18 1.83
C PRO A 345 -32.26 -1.22 1.35
N THR A 346 -31.43 -2.21 1.66
CA THR A 346 -31.60 -3.62 1.26
C THR A 346 -32.29 -4.48 2.34
N ASP A 347 -32.49 -3.93 3.53
CA ASP A 347 -33.08 -4.58 4.70
C ASP A 347 -34.62 -4.65 4.68
N ARG A 348 -35.26 -3.95 3.75
CA ARG A 348 -36.71 -3.95 3.54
C ARG A 348 -37.12 -4.46 2.17
N THR A 349 -38.37 -4.89 2.06
CA THR A 349 -38.98 -5.22 0.76
C THR A 349 -39.42 -3.95 0.04
N LEU A 350 -38.95 -3.76 -1.19
CA LEU A 350 -39.38 -2.68 -2.07
C LEU A 350 -40.74 -2.98 -2.71
N ARG A 351 -41.59 -1.96 -2.79
CA ARG A 351 -42.97 -2.01 -3.30
C ARG A 351 -43.11 -1.27 -4.62
N LEU A 352 -44.28 -1.32 -5.24
CA LEU A 352 -44.57 -0.70 -6.53
C LEU A 352 -44.09 0.77 -6.69
N ARG A 353 -44.08 1.55 -5.61
CA ARG A 353 -43.66 2.97 -5.62
C ARG A 353 -42.18 3.18 -5.29
N ASP A 354 -41.47 2.13 -4.90
CA ASP A 354 -40.04 2.20 -4.58
C ASP A 354 -39.18 2.12 -5.84
N THR A 355 -37.94 2.59 -5.71
CA THR A 355 -36.89 2.49 -6.73
C THR A 355 -35.65 1.89 -6.09
N ALA A 356 -35.09 0.86 -6.70
CA ALA A 356 -33.79 0.32 -6.32
C ALA A 356 -32.71 1.20 -6.95
N LYS A 357 -31.79 1.72 -6.13
CA LYS A 357 -30.71 2.62 -6.55
C LYS A 357 -29.37 2.08 -6.08
N VAL A 358 -28.38 2.13 -6.96
CA VAL A 358 -26.99 1.72 -6.70
C VAL A 358 -26.05 2.85 -7.13
N ALA A 359 -25.05 3.16 -6.32
CA ALA A 359 -23.91 3.98 -6.74
C ALA A 359 -22.83 3.08 -7.33
N VAL A 360 -22.34 3.46 -8.50
CA VAL A 360 -21.24 2.79 -9.21
C VAL A 360 -20.21 3.88 -9.52
N PRO A 361 -18.93 3.70 -9.11
CA PRO A 361 -17.91 4.70 -9.37
C PRO A 361 -17.65 4.83 -10.87
N LYS A 362 -17.27 6.04 -11.30
CA LYS A 362 -16.85 6.28 -12.68
C LYS A 362 -15.36 6.05 -12.79
N LEU A 363 -14.95 5.42 -13.89
CA LEU A 363 -13.54 5.34 -14.25
C LEU A 363 -13.15 6.63 -14.99
N ALA A 364 -11.95 7.10 -14.74
CA ALA A 364 -11.40 8.31 -15.36
C ALA A 364 -10.40 8.04 -16.49
N GLY A 365 -10.33 6.78 -16.94
CA GLY A 365 -9.44 6.36 -18.02
C GLY A 365 -9.69 7.14 -19.31
N ALA A 366 -8.61 7.48 -20.02
CA ALA A 366 -8.66 8.29 -21.24
C ALA A 366 -9.43 7.62 -22.40
N ASP A 367 -9.64 6.30 -22.33
CA ASP A 367 -10.41 5.53 -23.31
C ASP A 367 -11.94 5.63 -23.12
N GLY A 368 -12.40 6.30 -22.05
CA GLY A 368 -13.80 6.51 -21.72
C GLY A 368 -14.54 5.24 -21.28
N ARG A 369 -13.85 4.10 -21.09
CA ARG A 369 -14.50 2.86 -20.64
C ARG A 369 -15.06 3.02 -19.23
N GLN A 370 -16.22 2.43 -18.99
CA GLN A 370 -16.90 2.47 -17.69
C GLN A 370 -17.23 1.06 -17.22
N LEU A 371 -17.53 0.92 -15.92
CA LEU A 371 -17.94 -0.35 -15.32
C LEU A 371 -19.25 -0.85 -15.93
N ALA A 372 -19.32 -2.15 -16.18
CA ALA A 372 -20.51 -2.79 -16.73
C ALA A 372 -21.54 -2.99 -15.62
N VAL A 373 -22.76 -2.45 -15.79
CA VAL A 373 -23.85 -2.58 -14.81
C VAL A 373 -24.97 -3.45 -15.39
N ARG A 374 -25.32 -4.53 -14.69
CA ARG A 374 -26.30 -5.52 -15.13
C ARG A 374 -27.32 -5.83 -14.05
N TRP A 375 -28.60 -5.81 -14.42
CA TRP A 375 -29.71 -6.10 -13.50
C TRP A 375 -30.27 -7.50 -13.74
N TYR A 376 -30.76 -8.13 -12.68
CA TYR A 376 -31.35 -9.47 -12.71
C TYR A 376 -32.62 -9.52 -11.86
N LEU A 377 -33.65 -10.23 -12.35
CA LEU A 377 -34.83 -10.60 -11.57
C LEU A 377 -34.88 -12.12 -11.44
N ASP A 378 -34.84 -12.62 -10.20
CA ASP A 378 -34.78 -14.05 -9.87
C ASP A 378 -33.65 -14.80 -10.62
N GLY A 379 -32.53 -14.11 -10.86
CA GLY A 379 -31.37 -14.63 -11.58
C GLY A 379 -31.46 -14.53 -13.11
N ARG A 380 -32.55 -13.99 -13.68
CA ARG A 380 -32.67 -13.73 -15.13
C ARG A 380 -32.27 -12.29 -15.44
N GLU A 381 -31.34 -12.11 -16.38
CA GLU A 381 -30.84 -10.79 -16.79
C GLU A 381 -31.95 -9.92 -17.41
N LEU A 382 -32.08 -8.69 -16.91
CA LEU A 382 -32.99 -7.67 -17.42
C LEU A 382 -32.24 -6.73 -18.37
N ARG A 383 -31.93 -7.20 -19.58
CA ARG A 383 -31.07 -6.47 -20.56
C ARG A 383 -31.51 -5.04 -20.85
N ARG A 384 -32.81 -4.73 -20.77
CA ARG A 384 -33.33 -3.36 -20.95
C ARG A 384 -32.84 -2.35 -19.91
N PHE A 385 -32.26 -2.81 -18.81
CA PHE A 385 -31.71 -1.98 -17.74
C PHE A 385 -30.18 -2.00 -17.71
N GLU A 386 -29.52 -2.57 -18.72
CA GLU A 386 -28.06 -2.54 -18.84
C GLU A 386 -27.54 -1.09 -18.76
N GLY A 387 -26.50 -0.88 -17.96
CA GLY A 387 -25.90 0.45 -17.72
C GLY A 387 -26.69 1.38 -16.79
N ARG A 388 -27.93 1.06 -16.40
CA ARG A 388 -28.71 1.90 -15.46
C ARG A 388 -28.24 1.68 -14.03
N THR A 389 -28.21 2.76 -13.25
CA THR A 389 -27.90 2.75 -11.81
C THR A 389 -29.16 2.78 -10.93
N GLU A 390 -30.33 2.82 -11.53
CA GLU A 390 -31.60 2.74 -10.81
C GLU A 390 -32.69 2.05 -11.65
N VAL A 391 -33.55 1.29 -10.98
CA VAL A 391 -34.70 0.60 -11.58
C VAL A 391 -35.91 0.75 -10.65
N SER A 392 -37.02 1.29 -11.19
CA SER A 392 -38.28 1.34 -10.45
C SER A 392 -38.94 -0.04 -10.38
N VAL A 393 -39.53 -0.39 -9.24
CA VAL A 393 -40.25 -1.67 -9.07
C VAL A 393 -41.42 -1.76 -10.07
N ALA A 394 -42.06 -0.64 -10.41
CA ALA A 394 -43.11 -0.60 -11.42
C ALA A 394 -42.63 -0.99 -12.83
N GLU A 395 -41.36 -0.73 -13.15
CA GLU A 395 -40.77 -1.11 -14.45
C GLU A 395 -40.42 -2.61 -14.51
N LEU A 396 -40.49 -3.36 -13.41
CA LEU A 396 -40.22 -4.81 -13.41
C LEU A 396 -41.36 -5.63 -14.01
N TRP A 397 -42.58 -5.07 -14.06
CA TRP A 397 -43.80 -5.76 -14.50
C TRP A 397 -44.02 -7.08 -13.75
N LEU A 398 -43.98 -7.02 -12.42
CA LEU A 398 -44.36 -8.16 -11.58
C LEU A 398 -45.85 -8.46 -11.80
N PHE A 399 -46.21 -9.73 -12.00
CA PHE A 399 -47.59 -10.16 -12.30
C PHE A 399 -48.23 -10.97 -11.18
N ASP A 400 -47.55 -11.13 -10.05
CA ASP A 400 -48.05 -11.89 -8.91
C ASP A 400 -47.67 -11.24 -7.57
N LEU A 401 -48.27 -11.74 -6.49
CA LEU A 401 -48.06 -11.20 -5.14
C LEU A 401 -46.87 -11.84 -4.42
N ARG A 402 -46.00 -12.60 -5.11
CA ARG A 402 -44.83 -13.22 -4.51
C ARG A 402 -43.72 -12.18 -4.32
N THR A 403 -42.75 -12.55 -3.49
CA THR A 403 -41.53 -11.75 -3.33
C THR A 403 -40.51 -12.26 -4.35
N HIS A 404 -39.98 -11.33 -5.14
CA HIS A 404 -38.92 -11.59 -6.11
C HIS A 404 -37.59 -11.04 -5.61
N ARG A 405 -36.50 -11.53 -6.21
CA ARG A 405 -35.14 -11.08 -5.93
C ARG A 405 -34.66 -10.21 -7.07
N LEU A 406 -34.56 -8.91 -6.82
CA LEU A 406 -33.93 -7.96 -7.74
C LEU A 406 -32.48 -7.80 -7.33
N SER A 407 -31.54 -8.05 -8.24
CA SER A 407 -30.13 -7.77 -7.99
C SER A 407 -29.52 -6.95 -9.12
N VAL A 408 -28.44 -6.24 -8.78
CA VAL A 408 -27.58 -5.54 -9.72
C VAL A 408 -26.14 -5.97 -9.47
N THR A 409 -25.40 -6.19 -10.54
CA THR A 409 -23.97 -6.47 -10.51
C THR A 409 -23.24 -5.39 -11.30
N ALA A 410 -22.26 -4.76 -10.68
CA ALA A 410 -21.25 -3.95 -11.36
C ALA A 410 -19.99 -4.80 -11.56
N GLU A 411 -19.40 -4.74 -12.75
CA GLU A 411 -18.19 -5.49 -13.11
C GLU A 411 -17.17 -4.59 -13.81
N ASP A 412 -15.90 -4.75 -13.45
CA ASP A 412 -14.79 -4.25 -14.25
C ASP A 412 -14.49 -5.21 -15.40
N ARG A 413 -14.43 -4.67 -16.61
CA ARG A 413 -14.07 -5.42 -17.82
C ARG A 413 -13.07 -4.65 -18.67
N THR A 414 -12.31 -3.76 -18.04
CA THR A 414 -11.22 -3.06 -18.70
C THR A 414 -10.19 -4.09 -19.22
N PRO A 415 -9.54 -3.81 -20.36
CA PRO A 415 -8.55 -4.72 -20.93
C PRO A 415 -7.25 -4.78 -20.12
N SER A 416 -7.11 -3.93 -19.10
CA SER A 416 -5.97 -3.88 -18.16
C SER A 416 -5.92 -5.11 -17.23
N VAL A 417 -6.96 -5.94 -17.21
CA VAL A 417 -7.01 -7.20 -16.46
C VAL A 417 -7.37 -8.35 -17.41
N ARG A 418 -6.36 -9.16 -17.75
CA ARG A 418 -6.46 -10.32 -18.65
C ARG A 418 -6.52 -11.66 -17.91
N ASP A 419 -6.13 -11.75 -16.63
CA ASP A 419 -6.23 -12.97 -15.85
C ASP A 419 -7.70 -13.29 -15.53
N PRO A 420 -8.25 -14.43 -16.00
CA PRO A 420 -9.65 -14.77 -15.75
C PRO A 420 -9.99 -15.01 -14.28
N LYS A 421 -9.01 -15.40 -13.44
CA LYS A 421 -9.21 -15.53 -11.99
C LYS A 421 -9.39 -14.15 -11.37
N THR A 422 -8.50 -13.21 -11.69
CA THR A 422 -8.59 -11.82 -11.22
C THR A 422 -9.85 -11.14 -11.76
N ALA A 423 -10.13 -11.22 -13.05
CA ALA A 423 -11.32 -10.60 -13.65
C ALA A 423 -12.65 -11.08 -13.03
N ARG A 424 -12.68 -12.29 -12.44
CA ARG A 424 -13.87 -12.77 -11.71
C ARG A 424 -14.05 -12.11 -10.35
N THR A 425 -13.00 -11.59 -9.73
CA THR A 425 -13.08 -10.90 -8.43
C THR A 425 -13.45 -9.43 -8.58
N LEU A 426 -13.23 -8.82 -9.75
CA LEU A 426 -13.53 -7.39 -10.00
C LEU A 426 -15.01 -7.13 -10.24
N ARG A 427 -15.85 -7.50 -9.28
CA ARG A 427 -17.30 -7.33 -9.32
C ARG A 427 -17.89 -7.13 -7.94
N SER A 428 -18.97 -6.36 -7.86
CA SER A 428 -19.77 -6.21 -6.65
C SER A 428 -21.24 -6.38 -7.00
N SER A 429 -22.03 -6.93 -6.07
CA SER A 429 -23.47 -7.12 -6.28
C SER A 429 -24.28 -6.60 -5.10
N VAL A 430 -25.44 -6.02 -5.41
CA VAL A 430 -26.42 -5.56 -4.44
C VAL A 430 -27.75 -6.25 -4.74
N GLU A 431 -28.50 -6.58 -3.70
CA GLU A 431 -29.77 -7.30 -3.82
C GLU A 431 -30.86 -6.67 -2.96
N TRP A 432 -32.08 -6.63 -3.52
CA TRP A 432 -33.31 -6.24 -2.85
C TRP A 432 -34.37 -7.32 -3.00
N LYS A 433 -35.20 -7.47 -1.95
CA LYS A 433 -36.49 -8.14 -2.06
C LYS A 433 -37.49 -7.15 -2.67
N VAL A 434 -38.22 -7.56 -3.70
CA VAL A 434 -39.23 -6.72 -4.36
C VAL A 434 -40.58 -7.43 -4.45
N ARG A 435 -41.67 -6.68 -4.35
CA ARG A 435 -43.04 -7.21 -4.44
C ARG A 435 -44.00 -6.12 -4.96
N LEU A 436 -45.07 -6.53 -5.63
CA LEU A 436 -46.21 -5.66 -5.97
C LEU A 436 -46.71 -4.86 -4.75
#